data_AF-A0A8J7Q882-F1
#
_entry.id   AF-A0A8J7Q882-F1
#
_cell.length_a   1.000
_cell.length_b   1.000
_cell.length_c   1.000
_cell.angle_alpha   90.00
_cell.angle_beta   90.00
_cell.angle_gamma   90.00
#
_symmetry.space_group_name_H-M   'P 1'
#
loop_
_entity.id
_entity.type
_entity.pdbx_description
1 polymer ?
#
loop_
_entity_poly.entity_id
_entity_poly.type
_entity_poly.pdbx_seq_one_letter_code
_entity_poly.pdbx_strand_id
1 'polypeptide(L)' 'MSDAKAPLPLLHQISQRRINPPALTPNAPLADVIDQVFLSYNGGRLREGCQLFVRKMLAADATVGLALSGALTPAGLGMS' A
#
# COMPACT_ATOMS: atom_id res chain seq x y z
N MET A 1 0.35 47.59 -18.93
CA MET A 1 -0.26 46.26 -19.11
C MET A 1 0.82 45.27 -19.47
N SER A 2 1.59 44.82 -18.49
CA SER A 2 2.58 43.75 -18.64
C SER A 2 2.80 43.17 -17.26
N ASP A 3 2.30 41.96 -17.04
CA ASP A 3 2.82 41.00 -16.06
C ASP A 3 2.27 39.63 -16.44
N ALA A 4 2.95 38.99 -17.40
CA ALA A 4 2.77 37.58 -17.67
C ALA A 4 3.45 36.80 -16.53
N LYS A 5 2.64 36.26 -15.61
CA LYS A 5 3.10 35.45 -14.48
C LYS A 5 3.79 34.19 -15.01
N ALA A 6 5.09 34.04 -14.73
CA ALA A 6 5.85 32.85 -15.09
C ALA A 6 5.18 31.57 -14.55
N PRO A 7 5.16 30.46 -15.32
CA PRO A 7 4.52 29.22 -14.89
C PRO A 7 5.19 28.69 -13.62
N LEU A 8 4.37 28.40 -12.60
CA LEU A 8 4.83 27.77 -11.36
C LEU A 8 5.50 26.43 -11.67
N PRO A 9 6.58 26.03 -10.97
CA PRO A 9 7.23 24.74 -11.19
C PRO A 9 6.30 23.62 -10.72
N LEU A 10 5.46 23.13 -11.62
CA LEU A 10 4.55 22.02 -11.35
C LEU A 10 5.35 20.72 -11.42
N LEU A 11 5.70 20.19 -10.24
CA LEU A 11 6.36 18.90 -9.95
C LEU A 11 7.74 18.68 -10.60
N HIS A 12 8.81 18.76 -9.79
CA HIS A 12 10.18 18.42 -10.23
C HIS A 12 10.46 16.91 -10.33
N GLN A 13 9.68 16.05 -9.66
CA GLN A 13 9.88 14.61 -9.73
C GLN A 13 8.63 13.83 -9.31
N ILE A 14 8.20 12.91 -10.17
CA ILE A 14 7.23 11.87 -9.82
C ILE A 14 8.05 10.69 -9.25
N SER A 15 7.57 10.08 -8.16
CA SER A 15 8.17 8.95 -7.42
C SER A 15 9.17 8.06 -8.19
N GLN A 16 10.30 7.71 -7.54
CA GLN A 16 11.48 7.02 -8.11
C GLN A 16 11.25 5.58 -8.61
N ARG A 17 10.15 4.91 -8.28
CA ARG A 17 9.97 3.48 -8.57
C ARG A 17 9.03 3.27 -9.74
N ARG A 18 9.59 2.87 -10.88
CA ARG A 18 8.81 2.49 -12.08
C ARG A 18 7.82 1.39 -11.70
N ILE A 19 6.55 1.57 -12.08
CA ILE A 19 5.55 0.51 -12.01
C ILE A 19 5.88 -0.49 -13.12
N ASN A 20 6.69 -1.49 -12.78
CA ASN A 20 7.15 -2.53 -13.71
C ASN A 20 7.31 -3.84 -12.94
N PRO A 21 6.18 -4.47 -12.54
CA PRO A 21 6.23 -5.71 -11.79
C PRO A 21 6.80 -6.85 -12.64
N PRO A 22 7.46 -7.85 -12.02
CA PRO A 22 7.86 -9.06 -12.72
C PRO A 22 6.64 -9.86 -13.19
N ALA A 23 6.84 -10.73 -14.19
CA ALA A 23 5.82 -11.68 -14.59
C ALA A 23 5.51 -12.67 -13.46
N LEU A 24 4.23 -13.02 -13.29
CA LEU A 24 3.81 -14.01 -12.31
C LEU A 24 4.24 -15.42 -12.73
N THR A 25 4.71 -16.21 -11.77
CA THR A 25 5.01 -17.63 -11.96
C THR A 25 4.01 -18.50 -11.20
N PRO A 26 3.66 -19.71 -11.68
CA PRO A 26 2.63 -20.56 -11.08
C PRO A 26 2.80 -20.86 -9.58
N ASN A 27 4.04 -20.85 -9.08
CA ASN A 27 4.38 -21.19 -7.70
C ASN A 27 4.93 -19.98 -6.90
N ALA A 28 4.66 -18.75 -7.34
CA ALA A 28 5.08 -17.56 -6.61
C ALA A 28 4.37 -17.52 -5.24
N PRO A 29 5.11 -17.37 -4.12
CA PRO A 29 4.50 -17.18 -2.82
C PRO A 29 3.58 -15.95 -2.84
N LEU A 30 2.38 -16.06 -2.28
CA LEU A 30 1.41 -14.96 -2.31
C LEU A 30 1.94 -13.69 -1.64
N ALA A 31 2.72 -13.83 -0.57
CA ALA A 31 3.37 -12.69 0.09
C ALA A 31 4.33 -11.95 -0.87
N ASP A 32 5.08 -12.68 -1.69
CA ASP A 32 5.98 -12.11 -2.69
C ASP A 32 5.20 -11.46 -3.83
N VAL A 33 4.06 -12.03 -4.22
CA VAL A 33 3.14 -11.41 -5.19
C VAL A 33 2.63 -10.06 -4.67
N ILE A 34 2.19 -10.00 -3.41
CA ILE A 34 1.75 -8.75 -2.79
C ILE A 34 2.93 -7.75 -2.74
N ASP A 35 4.13 -8.19 -2.36
CA ASP A 35 5.26 -7.26 -2.24
C ASP A 35 5.80 -6.75 -3.58
N GLN A 36 5.74 -7.55 -4.65
CA GLN A 36 6.38 -7.23 -5.93
C GLN A 36 5.42 -6.72 -7.00
N VAL A 37 4.13 -7.10 -6.93
CA VAL A 37 3.14 -6.83 -7.99
C VAL A 37 2.13 -5.77 -7.59
N PHE A 38 1.79 -5.65 -6.31
CA PHE A 38 0.78 -4.71 -5.83
C PHE A 38 1.42 -3.31 -5.63
N LEU A 39 1.74 -2.63 -6.72
CA LEU A 39 2.56 -1.40 -6.71
C LEU A 39 1.77 -0.09 -6.71
N SER A 40 0.47 -0.09 -7.00
CA SER A 40 -0.32 1.13 -7.17
C SER A 40 -1.79 0.97 -6.77
N TYR A 41 -2.51 2.09 -6.69
CA TYR A 41 -3.92 2.16 -6.30
C TYR A 41 -4.20 1.42 -4.97
N ASN A 42 -5.31 0.71 -4.88
CA ASN A 42 -5.68 -0.07 -3.70
C ASN A 42 -4.71 -1.23 -3.45
N GLY A 43 -4.10 -1.79 -4.50
CA GLY A 43 -3.07 -2.81 -4.35
C GLY A 43 -1.85 -2.30 -3.59
N GLY A 44 -1.31 -1.15 -4.01
CA GLY A 44 -0.20 -0.47 -3.33
C GLY A 44 -0.49 -0.19 -1.86
N ARG A 45 -1.72 0.26 -1.55
CA ARG A 45 -2.15 0.49 -0.16
C ARG A 45 -2.20 -0.80 0.66
N LEU A 46 -2.72 -1.90 0.09
CA LEU A 46 -2.72 -3.20 0.76
C LEU A 46 -1.28 -3.66 1.07
N ARG A 47 -0.39 -3.59 0.07
CA ARG A 47 1.03 -3.92 0.23
C ARG A 47 1.69 -3.12 1.34
N GLU A 48 1.51 -1.81 1.32
CA GLU A 48 2.03 -0.91 2.36
C GLU A 48 1.47 -1.26 3.75
N GLY A 49 0.17 -1.57 3.83
CA GLY A 49 -0.48 -2.02 5.07
C GLY A 49 0.13 -3.31 5.62
N CYS A 50 0.35 -4.32 4.78
CA CYS A 50 1.02 -5.57 5.17
C CYS A 50 2.44 -5.30 5.72
N GLN A 51 3.23 -4.46 5.04
CA GLN A 51 4.58 -4.11 5.47
C GLN A 51 4.58 -3.33 6.79
N LEU A 52 3.67 -2.37 6.94
CA LEU A 52 3.54 -1.57 8.17
C LEU A 52 3.17 -2.46 9.35
N PHE A 53 2.21 -3.37 9.15
CA PHE A 53 1.75 -4.30 10.17
C PHE A 53 2.91 -5.14 10.71
N VAL A 54 3.63 -5.85 9.82
CA VAL A 54 4.70 -6.76 10.25
C VAL A 54 5.94 -6.04 10.74
N ARG A 55 6.35 -4.93 10.11
CA ARG A 55 7.64 -4.29 10.41
C ARG A 55 7.57 -3.28 11.55
N LYS A 56 6.39 -2.69 11.82
CA LYS A 56 6.25 -1.63 12.83
C LYS A 56 5.21 -1.93 13.89
N MET A 57 4.04 -2.46 13.51
CA MET A 57 2.95 -2.67 14.48
C MET A 57 3.20 -3.87 15.39
N LEU A 58 3.84 -4.93 14.87
CA LEU A 58 4.19 -6.14 15.64
C LEU A 58 5.55 -6.04 16.37
N ALA A 59 5.91 -4.85 16.87
CA ALA A 59 7.09 -4.70 17.73
C ALA A 59 6.89 -5.42 19.08
N ALA A 60 7.99 -5.83 19.72
CA ALA A 60 7.97 -6.70 20.90
C ALA A 60 7.21 -6.12 22.12
N ASP A 61 7.16 -4.80 22.26
CA ASP A 61 6.47 -4.10 23.35
C ASP A 61 5.45 -3.09 22.78
N ALA A 62 4.60 -3.58 21.88
CA ALA A 62 3.58 -2.78 21.23
C ALA A 62 2.17 -3.31 21.52
N THR A 63 1.23 -2.38 21.74
CA THR A 63 -0.20 -2.67 21.78
C THR A 63 -0.82 -2.29 20.45
N VAL A 64 -1.39 -3.27 19.74
CA VAL A 64 -2.13 -3.01 18.50
C VAL A 64 -3.59 -2.74 18.84
N GLY A 65 -4.01 -1.49 18.70
CA GLY A 65 -5.42 -1.12 18.74
C GLY A 65 -6.13 -1.49 17.44
N LEU A 66 -7.24 -2.21 17.54
CA LEU A 66 -8.05 -2.63 16.40
C LEU A 66 -9.50 -2.16 16.56
N ALA A 67 -10.02 -1.47 15.56
CA ALA A 67 -11.42 -1.12 15.45
C ALA A 67 -12.00 -1.75 14.19
N LEU A 68 -13.07 -2.53 14.33
CA LEU A 68 -13.75 -3.20 13.23
C LEU A 68 -15.22 -2.78 13.20
N SER A 69 -15.73 -2.51 12.01
CA SER A 69 -17.16 -2.29 11.82
C SER A 69 -17.92 -3.60 12.05
N GLY A 70 -19.10 -3.51 12.69
CA GLY A 70 -19.99 -4.66 12.88
C GLY A 70 -20.41 -5.35 11.56
N ALA A 71 -20.33 -4.64 10.43
CA ALA A 71 -20.60 -5.21 9.10
C ALA A 71 -19.53 -6.22 8.64
N LEU A 72 -18.33 -6.23 9.24
CA LEU A 72 -17.25 -7.15 8.83
C LEU A 72 -17.48 -8.59 9.33
N THR A 73 -18.18 -8.75 10.45
CA THR A 73 -18.54 -10.08 10.99
C THR A 73 -19.40 -10.88 10.00
N PRO A 74 -20.56 -10.39 9.51
CA PRO A 74 -21.32 -11.12 8.49
C PRO A 74 -20.62 -11.16 7.13
N ALA A 75 -19.67 -10.27 6.86
CA ALA A 75 -18.80 -10.35 5.68
C ALA A 75 -17.76 -11.48 5.74
N GLY A 76 -17.77 -12.29 6.81
CA GLY A 76 -16.91 -13.47 6.95
C GLY A 76 -15.59 -13.23 7.69
N LEU A 77 -15.36 -12.02 8.22
CA LEU A 77 -14.14 -11.69 8.98
C LEU A 77 -14.27 -11.91 10.50
N GLY A 78 -15.41 -12.45 10.95
CA GLY A 78 -15.67 -12.76 12.36
C GLY A 78 -15.48 -14.22 12.75
N MET A 79 -15.10 -15.10 11.82
CA MET A 79 -14.96 -16.53 12.06
C MET A 79 -13.48 -16.95 12.03
N SER A 80 -13.06 -17.69 13.06
CA SER A 80 -11.80 -18.44 13.18
C SER A 80 -12.12 -19.86 13.64
#